data_AF-A0A967HPY2-F1
#
_entry.id   AF-A0A967HPY2-F1
#
_cell.length_a   1.000
_cell.length_b   1.000
_cell.length_c   1.000
_cell.angle_alpha   90.00
_cell.angle_beta   90.00
_cell.angle_gamma   90.00
#
_symmetry.space_group_name_H-M   'P 1'
#
loop_
_entity.id
_entity.type
_entity.pdbx_description
1 polymer ?
#
loop_
_entity_poly.entity_id
_entity_poly.type
_entity_poly.pdbx_seq_one_letter_code
_entity_poly.pdbx_strand_id
1 'polypeptide(L)'
;IGRIKRWLPEEAGVPPIPGLDLRLYLDLELQRYVAELFRDLAAGHGIGNFQAAFVAIEPQTGGVLALYSTPNFDPNAFVGGIDPEIWTRLNDDPRDPLLNRASGAAQPPGSTFKMATA
;
A
#
# COMPACT_ATOMS: atom_id res chain seq x y z
N ILE A 1 -36.23 17.22 -35.13
CA ILE A 1 -35.06 16.94 -36.00
C ILE A 1 -33.94 17.87 -35.55
N GLY A 2 -33.06 17.41 -34.67
CA GLY A 2 -31.98 18.21 -34.07
C GLY A 2 -30.83 18.40 -35.04
N ARG A 3 -30.41 19.65 -35.28
CA ARG A 3 -29.34 20.03 -36.21
C ARG A 3 -28.01 20.08 -35.45
N ILE A 4 -27.07 19.21 -35.83
CA ILE A 4 -25.70 19.23 -35.32
C ILE A 4 -25.08 20.59 -35.70
N LYS A 5 -24.61 21.36 -34.71
CA LYS A 5 -24.13 22.74 -34.90
C LYS A 5 -22.63 22.87 -35.16
N ARG A 6 -21.82 21.84 -34.88
CA ARG A 6 -20.37 21.89 -35.11
C ARG A 6 -19.77 20.48 -35.13
N TRP A 7 -19.10 20.14 -36.22
CA TRP A 7 -18.13 19.06 -36.26
C TRP A 7 -16.76 19.68 -35.97
N LEU A 8 -16.08 19.21 -34.93
CA LEU A 8 -14.66 19.49 -34.73
C LEU A 8 -13.88 18.44 -35.53
N PRO A 9 -12.90 18.82 -36.36
CA PRO A 9 -12.04 17.84 -37.01
C PRO A 9 -11.37 16.96 -35.94
N GLU A 10 -11.25 15.67 -36.22
CA GLU A 10 -10.53 14.69 -35.37
C GLU A 10 -9.08 15.14 -35.06
N GLU A 11 -8.56 16.05 -35.89
CA GLU A 11 -7.24 16.65 -35.87
C GLU A 11 -7.06 17.79 -34.84
N ALA A 12 -8.12 18.20 -34.12
CA ALA A 12 -8.04 19.25 -33.10
C ALA A 12 -7.62 18.73 -31.69
N GLY A 13 -7.40 17.42 -31.54
CA GLY A 13 -6.92 16.81 -30.30
C GLY A 13 -5.41 16.67 -30.30
N VAL A 14 -4.73 17.28 -29.33
CA VAL A 14 -3.35 16.87 -28.99
C VAL A 14 -3.40 15.38 -28.61
N PRO A 15 -2.61 14.50 -29.23
CA PRO A 15 -2.64 13.08 -28.90
C PRO A 15 -2.28 12.88 -27.42
N PRO A 16 -2.91 11.91 -26.72
CA PRO A 16 -2.59 11.65 -25.33
C PRO A 16 -1.13 11.21 -25.20
N ILE A 17 -0.42 11.80 -24.26
CA ILE A 17 0.93 11.38 -23.91
C ILE A 17 0.78 10.27 -22.86
N PRO A 18 1.21 9.02 -23.14
CA PRO A 18 1.12 7.95 -22.16
C PRO A 18 1.97 8.27 -20.93
N GLY A 19 1.53 7.77 -19.77
CA GLY A 19 2.31 7.86 -18.54
C GLY A 19 3.62 7.08 -18.62
N LEU A 20 4.51 7.33 -17.66
CA LEU A 20 5.77 6.58 -17.54
C LEU A 20 5.56 5.29 -16.76
N ASP A 21 6.24 4.23 -17.20
CA ASP A 21 6.36 3.00 -16.44
C ASP A 21 7.33 3.20 -15.27
N LEU A 22 6.93 2.75 -14.08
CA LEU A 22 7.76 2.78 -12.88
C LEU A 22 8.34 1.40 -12.61
N ARG A 23 9.65 1.34 -12.36
CA ARG A 23 10.32 0.15 -11.82
C ARG A 23 10.61 0.37 -10.34
N LEU A 24 10.19 -0.59 -9.53
CA LEU A 24 10.39 -0.56 -8.08
C LEU A 24 11.56 -1.46 -7.69
N TYR A 25 12.13 -1.20 -6.51
CA TYR A 25 13.07 -2.12 -5.85
C TYR A 25 12.38 -3.33 -5.20
N LEU A 26 11.05 -3.29 -5.08
CA LEU A 26 10.28 -4.34 -4.43
C LEU A 26 10.49 -5.69 -5.13
N ASP A 27 10.95 -6.66 -4.35
CA ASP A 27 11.00 -8.05 -4.73
C ASP A 27 9.66 -8.71 -4.40
N LEU A 28 8.99 -9.23 -5.43
CA LEU A 28 7.65 -9.80 -5.28
C LEU A 28 7.64 -11.10 -4.47
N GLU A 29 8.69 -11.91 -4.57
CA GLU A 29 8.79 -13.17 -3.83
C GLU A 29 9.00 -12.90 -2.35
N LEU A 30 9.90 -11.97 -2.01
CA LEU A 30 10.11 -11.52 -0.64
C LEU A 30 8.84 -10.89 -0.05
N GLN A 31 8.16 -10.03 -0.81
CA GLN A 31 6.92 -9.40 -0.37
C GLN A 31 5.83 -10.43 -0.06
N ARG A 32 5.69 -11.48 -0.89
CA ARG A 32 4.74 -12.58 -0.67
C ARG A 32 5.12 -13.43 0.54
N TYR A 33 6.40 -13.78 0.66
CA TYR A 33 6.91 -14.53 1.80
C TYR A 33 6.63 -13.80 3.13
N VAL A 34 6.89 -12.50 3.19
CA VAL A 34 6.59 -11.68 4.38
C VAL A 34 5.09 -11.64 4.65
N ALA A 35 4.24 -11.51 3.63
CA ALA A 35 2.79 -11.51 3.80
C ALA A 35 2.25 -12.83 4.36
N GLU A 36 2.78 -13.96 3.89
CA GLU A 36 2.45 -15.30 4.40
C GLU A 36 2.93 -15.47 5.85
N LEU A 37 4.18 -15.13 6.14
CA LEU A 37 4.74 -15.17 7.49
C LEU A 37 3.90 -14.36 8.49
N PHE A 38 3.51 -13.14 8.14
CA PHE A 38 2.72 -12.29 9.02
C PHE A 38 1.28 -12.80 9.20
N ARG A 39 0.71 -13.45 8.19
CA ARG A 39 -0.59 -14.13 8.30
C ARG A 39 -0.52 -15.30 9.29
N ASP A 40 0.52 -16.12 9.18
CA ASP A 40 0.73 -17.26 10.07
C ASP A 40 1.01 -16.81 11.51
N LEU A 41 1.78 -15.74 11.70
CA LEU A 41 2.01 -15.13 13.00
C LEU A 41 0.71 -14.62 13.63
N ALA A 42 -0.14 -13.94 12.85
CA ALA A 42 -1.44 -13.47 13.32
C ALA A 42 -2.36 -14.63 13.75
N ALA A 43 -2.38 -15.72 12.97
CA ALA A 43 -3.18 -16.91 13.27
C ALA A 43 -2.66 -17.70 14.48
N GLY A 44 -1.34 -17.96 14.53
CA GLY A 44 -0.72 -18.82 15.53
C GLY A 44 -0.70 -18.26 16.96
N HIS A 45 -0.74 -16.93 17.11
CA HIS A 45 -0.77 -16.30 18.43
C HIS A 45 -2.19 -16.09 18.98
N GLY A 46 -3.25 -16.44 18.22
CA GLY A 46 -4.64 -16.13 18.62
C GLY A 46 -4.92 -14.63 18.76
N ILE A 47 -4.04 -13.78 18.21
CA ILE A 47 -4.13 -12.33 18.37
C ILE A 47 -5.05 -11.80 17.26
N GLY A 48 -6.35 -11.72 17.55
CA GLY A 48 -7.33 -11.02 16.68
C GLY A 48 -7.00 -9.53 16.44
N ASN A 49 -5.98 -9.00 17.13
CA ASN A 49 -5.50 -7.64 17.08
C ASN A 49 -4.01 -7.51 16.66
N PHE A 50 -3.47 -8.42 15.84
CA PHE A 50 -2.07 -8.37 15.42
C PHE A 50 -1.82 -7.18 14.49
N GLN A 51 -1.06 -6.20 14.99
CA GLN A 51 -0.68 -4.98 14.28
C GLN A 51 0.84 -4.90 14.23
N ALA A 52 1.41 -4.85 13.03
CA ALA A 52 2.86 -4.85 12.86
C ALA A 52 3.25 -4.30 11.49
N ALA A 53 4.52 -3.96 11.32
CA ALA A 53 5.11 -3.57 10.05
C ALA A 53 6.48 -4.23 9.88
N PHE A 54 6.90 -4.31 8.62
CA PHE A 54 8.19 -4.86 8.21
C PHE A 54 8.76 -4.03 7.06
N VAL A 55 10.07 -3.79 7.12
CA VAL A 55 10.83 -3.16 6.04
C VAL A 55 12.14 -3.92 5.83
N ALA A 56 12.40 -4.32 4.59
CA ALA A 56 13.70 -4.82 4.16
C ALA A 56 14.32 -3.81 3.18
N ILE A 57 15.57 -3.42 3.46
CA ILE A 57 16.31 -2.43 2.68
C ILE A 57 17.63 -3.06 2.24
N GLU A 58 18.02 -2.83 0.99
CA GLU A 58 19.38 -3.07 0.51
C GLU A 58 20.30 -1.93 0.99
N PRO A 59 21.24 -2.16 1.93
CA PRO A 59 21.98 -1.06 2.56
C PRO A 59 22.91 -0.30 1.61
N GLN A 60 23.37 -0.97 0.54
CA GLN A 60 24.30 -0.38 -0.42
C GLN A 60 23.62 0.63 -1.36
N THR A 61 22.35 0.39 -1.71
CA THR A 61 21.60 1.21 -2.68
C THR A 61 20.51 2.05 -2.02
N GLY A 62 20.07 1.68 -0.82
CA GLY A 62 18.88 2.21 -0.16
C GLY A 62 17.57 1.67 -0.75
N GLY A 63 17.62 0.71 -1.68
CA GLY A 63 16.45 0.12 -2.29
C GLY A 63 15.58 -0.63 -1.28
N VAL A 64 14.28 -0.36 -1.26
CA VAL A 64 13.32 -1.07 -0.42
C VAL A 64 12.90 -2.36 -1.14
N LEU A 65 13.35 -3.50 -0.64
CA LEU A 65 13.09 -4.82 -1.22
C LEU A 65 11.73 -5.38 -0.79
N ALA A 66 11.28 -5.06 0.42
CA ALA A 66 9.93 -5.37 0.89
C ALA A 66 9.45 -4.35 1.90
N LEU A 67 8.17 -4.02 1.85
CA LEU A 67 7.52 -3.09 2.76
C LEU A 67 6.11 -3.60 3.04
N TYR A 68 5.87 -4.02 4.28
CA TYR A 68 4.64 -4.69 4.67
C TYR A 68 4.06 -4.08 5.94
N SER A 69 2.74 -3.99 6.01
CA SER A 69 1.97 -3.47 7.15
C SER A 69 0.77 -4.39 7.34
N THR A 70 0.45 -4.72 8.59
CA THR A 70 -0.74 -5.51 8.96
C THR A 70 -1.49 -4.83 10.11
N PRO A 71 -2.83 -4.87 10.14
CA PRO A 71 -3.72 -5.39 9.11
C PRO A 71 -3.64 -4.59 7.80
N ASN A 72 -4.00 -5.23 6.68
CA ASN A 72 -3.98 -4.66 5.34
C ASN A 72 -5.34 -4.88 4.64
N PHE A 73 -5.54 -4.27 3.49
CA PHE A 73 -6.74 -4.37 2.67
C PHE A 73 -6.43 -4.80 1.23
N ASP A 74 -7.44 -5.23 0.49
CA ASP A 74 -7.30 -5.49 -0.94
C ASP A 74 -7.43 -4.17 -1.72
N PRO A 75 -6.37 -3.69 -2.40
CA PRO A 75 -6.43 -2.45 -3.15
C PRO A 75 -7.41 -2.51 -4.33
N ASN A 76 -7.74 -3.71 -4.84
CA ASN A 76 -8.69 -3.86 -5.93
C ASN A 76 -10.11 -3.43 -5.53
N ALA A 77 -10.43 -3.40 -4.24
CA ALA A 77 -11.71 -2.92 -3.73
C ALA A 77 -11.95 -1.43 -4.00
N PHE A 78 -10.92 -0.65 -4.33
CA PHE A 78 -11.02 0.78 -4.65
C PHE A 78 -11.14 1.05 -6.15
N VAL A 79 -10.88 0.05 -7.00
CA VAL A 79 -10.87 0.23 -8.46
C VAL A 79 -12.30 0.49 -8.95
N GLY A 80 -12.53 1.65 -9.58
CA GLY A 80 -13.84 2.03 -10.11
C GLY A 80 -14.83 2.59 -9.08
N GLY A 81 -14.40 2.75 -7.82
CA GLY A 81 -15.21 3.22 -6.70
C GLY A 81 -15.42 2.11 -5.67
N ILE A 82 -15.21 2.45 -4.39
CA ILE A 82 -15.33 1.50 -3.29
C ILE A 82 -16.79 1.35 -2.84
N ASP A 83 -17.18 0.11 -2.53
CA ASP A 83 -18.46 -0.17 -1.90
C ASP A 83 -18.56 0.54 -0.53
N PRO A 84 -19.66 1.28 -0.24
CA PRO A 84 -19.80 2.02 1.02
C PRO A 84 -19.69 1.16 2.29
N GLU A 85 -20.12 -0.10 2.24
CA GLU A 85 -20.02 -1.02 3.38
C GLU A 85 -18.56 -1.41 3.64
N ILE A 86 -17.80 -1.71 2.57
CA ILE A 86 -16.37 -2.01 2.67
C ILE A 86 -15.62 -0.78 3.17
N TRP A 87 -15.93 0.40 2.65
CA TRP A 87 -15.34 1.66 3.10
C TRP A 87 -15.59 1.90 4.60
N THR A 88 -16.84 1.79 5.04
CA THR A 88 -17.20 1.96 6.46
C THR A 88 -16.46 0.96 7.34
N ARG A 89 -16.39 -0.31 6.92
CA ARG A 89 -15.63 -1.35 7.64
C ARG A 89 -14.14 -1.03 7.74
N LEU A 90 -13.51 -0.53 6.68
CA LEU A 90 -12.07 -0.19 6.71
C LEU A 90 -11.79 1.07 7.53
N ASN A 91 -12.69 2.05 7.49
CA ASN A 91 -12.54 3.33 8.18
C ASN A 91 -12.82 3.20 9.69
N ASP A 92 -13.78 2.37 10.07
CA ASP A 92 -14.21 2.21 11.47
C ASP A 92 -13.51 1.03 12.17
N ASP A 93 -12.62 0.30 11.47
CA ASP A 93 -11.81 -0.74 12.10
C ASP A 93 -10.80 -0.09 13.06
N PRO A 94 -10.87 -0.38 14.38
CA PRO A 94 -10.00 0.22 15.39
C PRO A 94 -8.51 -0.16 15.24
N ARG A 95 -8.20 -1.04 14.27
CA ARG A 95 -6.85 -1.47 13.93
C ARG A 95 -6.31 -0.72 12.72
N ASP A 96 -6.95 0.34 12.26
CA ASP A 96 -6.45 1.26 11.22
C ASP A 96 -5.80 0.53 10.03
N PRO A 97 -6.53 -0.31 9.27
CA PRO A 97 -5.96 -1.08 8.15
C PRO A 97 -5.48 -0.20 6.99
N LEU A 98 -5.98 1.04 6.89
CA LEU A 98 -5.55 2.02 5.90
C LEU A 98 -4.20 2.69 6.27
N LEU A 99 -3.77 2.58 7.53
CA LEU A 99 -2.49 3.12 7.99
C LEU A 99 -1.34 2.21 7.57
N ASN A 100 -0.43 2.74 6.75
CA ASN A 100 0.87 2.13 6.54
C ASN A 100 1.74 2.35 7.78
N ARG A 101 1.87 1.32 8.62
CA ARG A 101 2.64 1.39 9.87
C ARG A 101 4.15 1.46 9.66
N ALA A 102 4.65 0.99 8.53
CA ALA A 102 6.09 1.02 8.24
C ALA A 102 6.62 2.45 8.08
N SER A 103 5.79 3.36 7.57
CA SER A 103 6.16 4.75 7.30
C SER A 103 5.40 5.78 8.13
N GLY A 104 4.16 5.47 8.53
CA GLY A 104 3.23 6.43 9.14
C GLY A 104 2.96 6.24 10.63
N ALA A 105 3.37 5.11 11.23
CA ALA A 105 3.17 4.88 12.65
C ALA A 105 4.42 5.29 13.45
N ALA A 106 4.24 6.21 14.40
CA ALA A 106 5.25 6.46 15.42
C ALA A 106 5.14 5.38 16.50
N GLN A 107 6.21 4.60 16.69
CA GLN A 107 6.32 3.60 17.75
C GLN A 107 7.58 3.91 18.57
N PRO A 108 7.54 3.79 19.92
CA PRO A 108 8.73 3.94 20.73
C PRO A 108 9.80 2.92 20.29
N PRO A 109 11.00 3.35 19.86
CA PRO A 109 12.00 2.44 19.29
C PRO A 109 12.64 1.52 20.35
N GLY A 110 12.52 1.86 21.64
CA GLY A 110 13.07 1.07 22.73
C GLY A 110 14.58 0.86 22.61
N SER A 111 15.04 -0.36 22.89
CA SER A 111 16.49 -0.66 22.87
C SER A 111 17.14 -0.57 21.48
N THR A 112 16.36 -0.57 20.38
CA THR A 112 16.92 -0.41 19.02
C THR A 112 17.56 0.97 18.82
N PHE A 113 17.12 1.98 19.57
CA PHE A 113 17.66 3.34 19.49
C PHE A 113 19.02 3.52 20.19
N LYS A 114 19.44 2.56 21.03
CA LYS A 114 20.69 2.67 21.79
C LYS A 114 21.91 2.92 20.91
N MET A 115 21.91 2.40 19.68
CA MET A 115 23.00 2.61 18.71
C MET A 115 23.20 4.08 18.32
N ALA A 116 22.15 4.91 18.40
CA ALA A 116 22.24 6.33 18.07
C ALA A 116 22.73 7.20 19.25
N THR A 117 22.56 6.71 20.49
CA THR A 117 22.96 7.42 21.72
C THR A 117 24.32 6.99 22.26
N ALA A 118 24.87 5.89 21.76
CA ALA A 118 26.11 5.28 22.21
C ALA A 118 27.35 6.08 21.82
#